data_AF-A0A6J4SGR0-F1
#
_entry.id   AF-A0A6J4SGR0-F1
#
_cell.length_a   1.000
_cell.length_b   1.000
_cell.length_c   1.000
_cell.angle_alpha   90.00
_cell.angle_beta   90.00
_cell.angle_gamma   90.00
#
_symmetry.space_group_name_H-M   'P 1'
#
loop_
_entity.id
_entity.type
_entity.pdbx_description
1 polymer ?
#
loop_
_entity_poly.entity_id
_entity_poly.type
_entity_poly.pdbx_seq_one_letter_code
_entity_poly.pdbx_strand_id
1 'polypeptide(L)'
;MPDERFADHLSFPRAQDHEPAGASHGVAGGALCGDLITIALVVEGQTVTEAGFTASGCGASIAAGSAVVELVEGAELLEAARIGTPEVSAALGGLSTGKLHAADLAADAMHQALGRAARAHAQLVPDPERILVAMSGGVDSAVAALHCGPRAVAVTLELWRDAENDAERSCCSASAVRAARRVAHDMGLAHFTLDLREEFRAGVVDPWLADHARGLTPNPCVRCNGHVRLDAMLAFADRLGAPVLATGHYARTTEDGLVRQAADPAKDQSYMLARLDPATTRRLRFPLGDRTKPEVRAEAERARISVARKPDSQDLCFLAGTGKERFLARHGAQRELPGDVVDRAGRPLGRHRGAHAYTVGQRRGLGVGGAGEPLYVLETDVNANTVTVGPREQLATTTVRVTGTVLHRPAGRVDHVRLRSHGRALAAGLHRDLLELEAPVAGAAPGQLACLLEGDVVVGYATITR
;
A
#
# COMPACT_ATOMS: atom_id res chain seq x y z
N MET A 1 20.23 43.53 -8.11
CA MET A 1 20.01 43.07 -9.49
C MET A 1 18.78 42.17 -9.44
N PRO A 2 17.80 42.31 -10.34
CA PRO A 2 16.74 41.31 -10.47
C PRO A 2 17.41 39.94 -10.70
N ASP A 3 16.89 38.88 -10.09
CA ASP A 3 17.41 37.53 -10.31
C ASP A 3 17.06 37.12 -11.76
N GLU A 4 18.06 37.09 -12.65
CA GLU A 4 17.87 36.87 -14.09
C GLU A 4 17.65 35.39 -14.44
N ARG A 5 17.80 34.47 -13.48
CA ARG A 5 17.71 33.02 -13.70
C ARG A 5 16.38 32.59 -14.32
N PHE A 6 15.26 33.13 -13.84
CA PHE A 6 13.95 32.81 -14.42
C PHE A 6 13.86 33.22 -15.90
N ALA A 7 14.34 34.41 -16.24
CA ALA A 7 14.30 34.93 -17.61
C ALA A 7 15.19 34.10 -18.54
N ASP A 8 16.36 33.71 -18.05
CA ASP A 8 17.29 32.84 -18.77
C ASP A 8 16.70 31.46 -19.07
N HIS A 9 16.14 30.75 -18.07
CA HIS A 9 15.49 29.46 -18.31
C HIS A 9 14.25 29.54 -19.22
N LEU A 10 13.57 30.70 -19.26
CA LEU A 10 12.43 30.93 -20.13
C LEU A 10 12.84 31.26 -21.57
N SER A 11 13.89 32.07 -21.76
CA SER A 11 14.34 32.52 -23.08
C SER A 11 15.30 31.54 -23.76
N PHE A 12 16.07 30.78 -22.98
CA PHE A 12 17.07 29.82 -23.45
C PHE A 12 16.88 28.46 -22.76
N PRO A 13 15.74 27.79 -22.92
CA PRO A 13 15.44 26.58 -22.16
C PRO A 13 16.41 25.43 -22.47
N ARG A 14 16.78 24.67 -21.44
CA ARG A 14 17.80 23.60 -21.49
C ARG A 14 17.16 22.30 -21.98
N ALA A 15 17.63 21.75 -23.09
CA ALA A 15 17.13 20.50 -23.67
C ALA A 15 15.60 20.45 -23.86
N GLN A 16 14.99 21.59 -24.21
CA GLN A 16 13.58 21.60 -24.60
C GLN A 16 13.39 20.87 -25.92
N ASP A 17 12.34 20.04 -26.00
CA ASP A 17 11.99 19.19 -27.12
C ASP A 17 13.08 18.14 -27.46
N HIS A 18 14.07 17.99 -26.59
CA HIS A 18 15.04 16.92 -26.65
C HIS A 18 14.45 15.64 -26.05
N GLU A 19 14.63 14.53 -26.75
CA GLU A 19 14.13 13.21 -26.37
C GLU A 19 15.32 12.23 -26.43
N PRO A 20 15.99 11.98 -25.28
CA PRO A 20 17.11 11.07 -25.25
C PRO A 20 16.69 9.64 -25.65
N ALA A 21 17.58 8.94 -26.35
CA ALA A 21 17.29 7.57 -26.77
C ALA A 21 17.19 6.62 -25.57
N GLY A 22 16.08 5.87 -25.47
CA GLY A 22 15.86 4.95 -24.35
C GLY A 22 15.47 5.62 -23.04
N ALA A 23 15.10 6.91 -23.07
CA ALA A 23 14.64 7.62 -21.89
C ALA A 23 13.39 6.99 -21.25
N SER A 24 13.30 7.10 -19.94
CA SER A 24 12.05 6.91 -19.20
C SER A 24 11.34 8.23 -19.02
N HIS A 25 10.01 8.20 -19.10
CA HIS A 25 9.18 9.40 -19.06
C HIS A 25 8.34 9.53 -17.81
N GLY A 26 8.12 10.77 -17.42
CA GLY A 26 7.13 11.14 -16.42
C GLY A 26 6.34 12.35 -16.88
N VAL A 27 5.06 12.38 -16.52
CA VAL A 27 4.11 13.38 -17.01
C VAL A 27 3.29 13.93 -15.85
N ALA A 28 3.19 15.26 -15.76
CA ALA A 28 2.39 15.94 -14.76
C ALA A 28 1.63 17.12 -15.36
N GLY A 29 0.34 17.27 -14.99
CA GLY A 29 -0.53 18.37 -15.42
C GLY A 29 -1.79 17.94 -16.18
N GLY A 30 -2.34 18.85 -16.98
CA GLY A 30 -3.35 18.60 -18.02
C GLY A 30 -4.82 18.93 -17.66
N ALA A 31 -5.28 18.74 -16.42
CA ALA A 31 -6.72 18.77 -16.13
C ALA A 31 -7.28 20.06 -15.50
N LEU A 32 -6.46 20.86 -14.79
CA LEU A 32 -6.95 21.99 -13.97
C LEU A 32 -6.43 23.36 -14.43
N CYS A 33 -5.16 23.45 -14.81
CA CYS A 33 -4.50 24.70 -15.21
C CYS A 33 -4.19 24.76 -16.72
N GLY A 34 -4.29 23.64 -17.44
CA GLY A 34 -3.85 23.51 -18.83
C GLY A 34 -2.34 23.35 -18.99
N ASP A 35 -1.54 23.54 -17.91
CA ASP A 35 -0.11 23.22 -17.93
C ASP A 35 0.10 21.71 -18.02
N LEU A 36 1.05 21.29 -18.85
CA LEU A 36 1.49 19.91 -18.97
C LEU A 36 3.01 19.89 -19.14
N ILE A 37 3.70 19.11 -18.31
CA ILE A 37 5.15 18.93 -18.39
C ILE A 37 5.44 17.45 -18.54
N THR A 38 6.29 17.11 -19.49
CA THR A 38 6.90 15.79 -19.65
C THR A 38 8.39 15.92 -19.44
N ILE A 39 8.95 15.07 -18.57
CA ILE A 39 10.40 14.94 -18.37
C ILE A 39 10.82 13.57 -18.88
N ALA A 40 11.92 13.53 -19.64
CA ALA A 40 12.56 12.33 -20.14
C ALA A 40 13.96 12.23 -19.52
N LEU A 41 14.31 11.07 -18.93
CA LEU A 41 15.61 10.85 -18.27
C LEU A 41 16.24 9.52 -18.69
N VAL A 42 17.56 9.51 -18.85
CA VAL A 42 18.38 8.30 -18.97
C VAL A 42 19.21 8.13 -17.70
N VAL A 43 19.18 6.92 -17.13
CA VAL A 43 19.99 6.56 -15.97
C VAL A 43 20.92 5.43 -16.36
N GLU A 44 22.22 5.63 -16.15
CA GLU A 44 23.24 4.59 -16.32
C GLU A 44 23.96 4.39 -14.98
N GLY A 45 23.82 3.18 -14.42
CA GLY A 45 24.40 2.86 -13.12
C GLY A 45 23.80 3.73 -12.00
N GLN A 46 24.56 4.73 -11.54
CA GLN A 46 24.18 5.63 -10.45
C GLN A 46 24.04 7.10 -10.90
N THR A 47 24.12 7.39 -12.19
CA THR A 47 24.11 8.77 -12.70
C THR A 47 22.96 8.96 -13.68
N VAL A 48 22.32 10.13 -13.63
CA VAL A 48 21.42 10.59 -14.69
C VAL A 48 22.30 11.16 -15.80
N THR A 49 22.42 10.46 -16.92
CA THR A 49 23.40 10.80 -17.98
C THR A 49 22.87 11.82 -18.99
N GLU A 50 21.58 11.76 -19.28
CA GLU A 50 20.90 12.65 -20.23
C GLU A 50 19.50 12.98 -19.73
N ALA A 51 19.06 14.22 -19.99
CA ALA A 51 17.72 14.68 -19.66
C ALA A 51 17.13 15.56 -20.76
N GLY A 52 15.81 15.52 -20.90
CA GLY A 52 15.07 16.35 -21.84
C GLY A 52 13.67 16.65 -21.32
N PHE A 53 13.02 17.66 -21.89
CA PHE A 53 11.65 17.98 -21.51
C PHE A 53 10.80 18.56 -22.63
N THR A 54 9.48 18.36 -22.50
CA THR A 54 8.48 19.15 -23.24
C THR A 54 7.54 19.81 -22.23
N ALA A 55 7.11 21.03 -22.52
CA ALA A 55 6.15 21.74 -21.68
C ALA A 55 5.15 22.53 -22.53
N SER A 56 3.88 22.48 -22.13
CA SER A 56 2.82 23.34 -22.65
C SER A 56 2.11 24.06 -21.50
N GLY A 57 1.56 25.24 -21.79
CA GLY A 57 0.92 26.11 -20.78
C GLY A 57 1.68 27.41 -20.55
N CYS A 58 1.88 27.81 -19.30
CA CYS A 58 2.49 29.07 -18.93
C CYS A 58 4.03 29.06 -19.04
N GLY A 59 4.65 30.23 -19.19
CA GLY A 59 6.11 30.36 -19.25
C GLY A 59 6.83 29.86 -17.98
N ALA A 60 6.15 29.85 -16.83
CA ALA A 60 6.73 29.25 -15.62
C ALA A 60 6.92 27.73 -15.75
N SER A 61 6.05 27.04 -16.51
CA SER A 61 6.17 25.60 -16.79
C SER A 61 7.37 25.29 -17.68
N ILE A 62 7.62 26.13 -18.70
CA ILE A 62 8.82 26.02 -19.55
C ILE A 62 10.09 26.22 -18.71
N ALA A 63 10.13 27.30 -17.93
CA ALA A 63 11.27 27.59 -17.07
C ALA A 63 11.52 26.48 -16.03
N ALA A 64 10.46 25.92 -15.43
CA ALA A 64 10.57 24.84 -14.46
C ALA A 64 11.06 23.53 -15.07
N GLY A 65 10.60 23.15 -16.27
CA GLY A 65 11.13 21.98 -16.98
C GLY A 65 12.61 22.14 -17.32
N SER A 66 12.98 23.32 -17.82
CA SER A 66 14.36 23.72 -18.10
C SER A 66 15.27 23.65 -16.86
N ALA A 67 14.80 24.16 -15.72
CA ALA A 67 15.53 24.10 -14.45
C ALA A 67 15.69 22.66 -13.94
N VAL A 68 14.68 21.81 -14.11
CA VAL A 68 14.78 20.39 -13.75
C VAL A 68 15.89 19.70 -14.54
N VAL A 69 15.94 19.88 -15.87
CA VAL A 69 16.98 19.29 -16.73
C VAL A 69 18.37 19.71 -16.24
N GLU A 70 18.58 21.01 -16.00
CA GLU A 70 19.86 21.54 -15.52
C GLU A 70 20.27 20.95 -14.16
N LEU A 71 19.31 20.71 -13.27
CA LEU A 71 19.58 20.16 -11.94
C LEU A 71 19.88 18.65 -11.94
N VAL A 72 19.31 17.89 -12.88
CA VAL A 72 19.41 16.41 -12.87
C VAL A 72 20.48 15.87 -13.80
N GLU A 73 20.79 16.53 -14.91
CA GLU A 73 21.78 16.02 -15.85
C GLU A 73 23.19 15.99 -15.23
N GLY A 74 23.82 14.82 -15.25
CA GLY A 74 25.10 14.55 -14.58
C GLY A 74 24.99 14.34 -13.07
N ALA A 75 23.80 14.44 -12.46
CA ALA A 75 23.63 14.24 -11.04
C ALA A 75 23.67 12.75 -10.64
N GLU A 76 24.22 12.48 -9.47
CA GLU A 76 24.10 11.18 -8.80
C GLU A 76 22.63 10.89 -8.47
N LEU A 77 22.20 9.64 -8.62
CA LEU A 77 20.79 9.24 -8.61
C LEU A 77 20.09 9.59 -7.29
N LEU A 78 20.79 9.41 -6.15
CA LEU A 78 20.23 9.74 -4.85
C LEU A 78 20.14 11.26 -4.63
N GLU A 79 21.01 12.06 -5.23
CA GLU A 79 20.94 13.51 -5.18
C GLU A 79 19.81 14.03 -6.09
N ALA A 80 19.67 13.46 -7.28
CA ALA A 80 18.53 13.74 -8.16
C ALA A 80 17.18 13.45 -7.47
N ALA A 81 17.12 12.36 -6.71
CA ALA A 81 15.94 11.96 -5.93
C ALA A 81 15.65 12.87 -4.71
N ARG A 82 16.53 13.82 -4.37
CA ARG A 82 16.27 14.85 -3.34
C ARG A 82 15.69 16.13 -3.92
N ILE A 83 15.77 16.35 -5.23
CA ILE A 83 15.26 17.55 -5.88
C ILE A 83 13.73 17.58 -5.77
N GLY A 84 13.21 18.60 -5.12
CA GLY A 84 11.78 18.87 -5.01
C GLY A 84 11.43 20.27 -5.51
N THR A 85 10.20 20.69 -5.21
CA THR A 85 9.72 22.04 -5.50
C THR A 85 10.64 23.16 -4.99
N PRO A 86 11.18 23.09 -3.75
CA PRO A 86 12.06 24.14 -3.24
C PRO A 86 13.33 24.29 -4.09
N GLU A 87 13.96 23.19 -4.50
CA GLU A 87 15.18 23.19 -5.30
C GLU A 87 14.93 23.73 -6.70
N VAL A 88 13.85 23.30 -7.36
CA VAL A 88 13.45 23.83 -8.68
C VAL A 88 13.12 25.33 -8.60
N SER A 89 12.39 25.75 -7.57
CA SER A 89 12.10 27.16 -7.33
C SER A 89 13.38 27.97 -7.08
N ALA A 90 14.33 27.44 -6.31
CA ALA A 90 15.60 28.09 -6.01
C ALA A 90 16.49 28.22 -7.24
N ALA A 91 16.51 27.23 -8.12
CA ALA A 91 17.20 27.29 -9.42
C ALA A 91 16.67 28.43 -10.29
N LEU A 92 15.38 28.74 -10.19
CA LEU A 92 14.72 29.84 -10.90
C LEU A 92 14.80 31.20 -10.22
N GLY A 93 15.58 31.34 -9.15
CA GLY A 93 15.67 32.62 -8.41
C GLY A 93 14.57 32.87 -7.38
N GLY A 94 13.79 31.85 -7.07
CA GLY A 94 12.64 31.92 -6.17
C GLY A 94 11.37 32.27 -6.94
N LEU A 95 10.46 31.30 -7.05
CA LEU A 95 9.15 31.52 -7.63
C LEU A 95 8.19 32.17 -6.63
N SER A 96 7.32 33.04 -7.14
CA SER A 96 6.19 33.55 -6.36
C SER A 96 5.17 32.44 -6.09
N THR A 97 4.35 32.61 -5.05
CA THR A 97 3.33 31.63 -4.65
C THR A 97 2.43 31.18 -5.80
N GLY A 98 2.05 32.10 -6.70
CA GLY A 98 1.21 31.79 -7.87
C GLY A 98 1.91 31.00 -8.98
N LYS A 99 3.25 30.89 -8.95
CA LYS A 99 4.06 30.15 -9.93
C LYS A 99 4.65 28.86 -9.38
N LEU A 100 4.61 28.63 -8.06
CA LEU A 100 5.15 27.42 -7.42
C LEU A 100 4.55 26.12 -7.99
N HIS A 101 3.31 26.18 -8.47
CA HIS A 101 2.67 25.03 -9.12
C HIS A 101 3.48 24.49 -10.31
N ALA A 102 4.13 25.36 -11.09
CA ALA A 102 4.96 24.93 -12.21
C ALA A 102 6.18 24.11 -11.75
N ALA A 103 6.82 24.51 -10.65
CA ALA A 103 7.89 23.74 -10.03
C ALA A 103 7.37 22.41 -9.45
N ASP A 104 6.18 22.40 -8.84
CA ASP A 104 5.55 21.17 -8.37
C ASP A 104 5.30 20.18 -9.53
N LEU A 105 4.77 20.66 -10.67
CA LEU A 105 4.54 19.84 -11.86
C LEU A 105 5.85 19.29 -12.44
N ALA A 106 6.86 20.15 -12.61
CA ALA A 106 8.15 19.74 -13.16
C ALA A 106 8.83 18.69 -12.25
N ALA A 107 8.81 18.90 -10.94
CA ALA A 107 9.31 17.92 -9.98
C ALA A 107 8.48 16.62 -9.98
N ASP A 108 7.15 16.68 -10.15
CA ASP A 108 6.32 15.47 -10.24
C ASP A 108 6.59 14.65 -11.50
N ALA A 109 6.68 15.30 -12.66
CA ALA A 109 7.08 14.66 -13.90
C ALA A 109 8.49 14.05 -13.80
N MET A 110 9.46 14.78 -13.24
CA MET A 110 10.82 14.29 -13.02
C MET A 110 10.86 13.03 -12.17
N HIS A 111 10.17 13.02 -11.03
CA HIS A 111 10.21 11.86 -10.12
C HIS A 111 9.50 10.62 -10.69
N GLN A 112 8.48 10.81 -11.53
CA GLN A 112 7.88 9.70 -12.28
C GLN A 112 8.88 9.10 -13.27
N ALA A 113 9.60 9.95 -14.03
CA ALA A 113 10.65 9.53 -14.95
C ALA A 113 11.79 8.81 -14.19
N LEU A 114 12.27 9.41 -13.10
CA LEU A 114 13.36 8.92 -12.27
C LEU A 114 13.03 7.56 -11.64
N GLY A 115 11.81 7.39 -11.12
CA GLY A 115 11.35 6.11 -10.57
C GLY A 115 11.34 4.98 -11.59
N ARG A 116 10.87 5.26 -12.82
CA ARG A 116 10.89 4.31 -13.94
C ARG A 116 12.32 3.98 -14.38
N ALA A 117 13.15 5.00 -14.60
CA ALA A 117 14.54 4.84 -15.00
C ALA A 117 15.33 4.04 -13.96
N ALA A 118 15.20 4.39 -12.69
CA ALA A 118 15.88 3.70 -11.60
C ALA A 118 15.42 2.24 -11.47
N ARG A 119 14.11 1.97 -11.58
CA ARG A 119 13.57 0.60 -11.55
C ARG A 119 14.11 -0.26 -12.70
N ALA A 120 14.38 0.33 -13.86
CA ALA A 120 14.85 -0.40 -15.02
C ALA A 120 16.38 -0.54 -15.08
N HIS A 121 17.12 0.53 -14.76
CA HIS A 121 18.52 0.69 -15.14
C HIS A 121 19.48 1.00 -13.97
N ALA A 122 18.99 1.39 -12.80
CA ALA A 122 19.88 1.72 -11.70
C ALA A 122 20.69 0.51 -11.21
N GLN A 123 21.95 0.78 -10.89
CA GLN A 123 22.88 -0.14 -10.25
C GLN A 123 23.86 0.67 -9.41
N LEU A 124 23.47 0.93 -8.16
CA LEU A 124 24.30 1.66 -7.20
C LEU A 124 25.30 0.71 -6.53
N VAL A 125 26.41 1.28 -6.07
CA VAL A 125 27.36 0.55 -5.24
C VAL A 125 26.66 0.08 -3.94
N PRO A 126 26.76 -1.21 -3.58
CA PRO A 126 26.22 -1.73 -2.33
C PRO A 126 26.76 -0.97 -1.11
N ASP A 127 25.85 -0.57 -0.22
CA ASP A 127 26.17 0.10 1.04
C ASP A 127 25.48 -0.66 2.18
N PRO A 128 26.25 -1.32 3.08
CA PRO A 128 25.68 -2.16 4.14
C PRO A 128 24.84 -1.38 5.15
N GLU A 129 25.00 -0.06 5.23
CA GLU A 129 24.24 0.81 6.14
C GLU A 129 23.04 1.49 5.45
N ARG A 130 22.86 1.29 4.13
CA ARG A 130 21.74 1.86 3.39
C ARG A 130 20.46 1.06 3.62
N ILE A 131 19.39 1.77 3.91
CA ILE A 131 18.08 1.16 4.18
C ILE A 131 17.06 1.79 3.24
N LEU A 132 16.38 0.96 2.45
CA LEU A 132 15.19 1.41 1.73
C LEU A 132 14.03 1.48 2.74
N VAL A 133 13.30 2.58 2.82
CA VAL A 133 12.17 2.74 3.73
C VAL A 133 10.87 3.00 2.97
N ALA A 134 9.88 2.14 3.19
CA ALA A 134 8.56 2.29 2.61
C ALA A 134 7.79 3.44 3.28
N MET A 135 7.54 4.51 2.52
CA MET A 135 6.86 5.72 2.98
C MET A 135 5.47 5.86 2.35
N SER A 136 4.43 5.82 3.20
CA SER A 136 3.02 5.97 2.80
C SER A 136 2.49 7.42 2.95
N GLY A 137 3.34 8.34 3.42
CA GLY A 137 2.94 9.70 3.78
C GLY A 137 2.11 9.79 5.06
N GLY A 138 2.11 8.74 5.88
CA GLY A 138 1.53 8.72 7.23
C GLY A 138 2.59 8.80 8.33
N VAL A 139 2.14 9.05 9.57
CA VAL A 139 2.99 9.20 10.77
C VAL A 139 3.91 7.99 10.97
N ASP A 140 3.35 6.77 10.87
CA ASP A 140 4.08 5.54 11.18
C ASP A 140 5.29 5.37 10.26
N SER A 141 5.10 5.53 8.94
CA SER A 141 6.21 5.39 8.00
C SER A 141 7.26 6.51 8.12
N ALA A 142 6.85 7.72 8.53
CA ALA A 142 7.80 8.82 8.76
C ALA A 142 8.65 8.59 10.01
N VAL A 143 8.05 8.13 11.11
CA VAL A 143 8.82 7.74 12.30
C VAL A 143 9.69 6.52 12.02
N ALA A 144 9.21 5.54 11.25
CA ALA A 144 10.05 4.41 10.82
C ALA A 144 11.27 4.88 10.02
N ALA A 145 11.11 5.86 9.13
CA ALA A 145 12.21 6.47 8.38
C ALA A 145 13.20 7.20 9.31
N LEU A 146 12.71 7.90 10.34
CA LEU A 146 13.55 8.54 11.35
C LEU A 146 14.47 7.53 12.06
N HIS A 147 13.96 6.34 12.40
CA HIS A 147 14.74 5.23 12.99
C HIS A 147 15.75 4.59 12.03
N CYS A 148 15.62 4.82 10.72
CA CYS A 148 16.56 4.31 9.73
C CYS A 148 17.76 5.26 9.52
N GLY A 149 17.67 6.49 10.01
CA GLY A 149 18.77 7.46 9.97
C GLY A 149 19.01 8.09 8.59
N PRO A 150 20.06 8.91 8.45
CA PRO A 150 20.29 9.76 7.27
C PRO A 150 20.68 9.01 6.00
N ARG A 151 21.06 7.73 6.10
CA ARG A 151 21.32 6.85 4.95
C ARG A 151 20.07 6.15 4.43
N ALA A 152 18.91 6.45 5.00
CA ALA A 152 17.65 5.93 4.49
C ALA A 152 17.33 6.52 3.11
N VAL A 153 16.80 5.69 2.23
CA VAL A 153 16.21 6.10 0.95
C VAL A 153 14.72 5.80 1.01
N ALA A 154 13.89 6.81 0.81
CA ALA A 154 12.45 6.66 0.85
C ALA A 154 11.90 6.11 -0.47
N VAL A 155 10.93 5.20 -0.38
CA VAL A 155 10.17 4.72 -1.53
C VAL A 155 8.68 4.78 -1.26
N THR A 156 7.91 5.25 -2.23
CA THR A 156 6.44 5.21 -2.21
C THR A 156 5.93 4.42 -3.40
N LEU A 157 4.83 3.68 -3.19
CA LEU A 157 4.20 2.89 -4.23
C LEU A 157 2.93 3.59 -4.72
N GLU A 158 2.78 3.74 -6.04
CA GLU A 158 1.50 4.04 -6.68
C GLU A 158 0.84 2.71 -7.06
N LEU A 159 -0.26 2.36 -6.40
CA LEU A 159 -0.90 1.04 -6.55
C LEU A 159 -2.25 1.10 -7.25
N TRP A 160 -2.97 2.22 -7.14
CA TRP A 160 -4.33 2.31 -7.66
C TRP A 160 -4.68 3.74 -8.03
N ARG A 161 -5.24 3.92 -9.22
CA ARG A 161 -5.80 5.19 -9.68
C ARG A 161 -7.18 4.91 -10.28
N ASP A 162 -8.19 5.49 -9.67
CA ASP A 162 -9.58 5.37 -10.12
C ASP A 162 -10.28 6.72 -9.94
N ALA A 163 -11.09 7.12 -10.93
CA ALA A 163 -11.75 8.42 -10.95
C ALA A 163 -12.74 8.66 -9.79
N GLU A 164 -13.32 7.61 -9.19
CA GLU A 164 -14.22 7.73 -8.04
C GLU A 164 -13.51 7.50 -6.69
N ASN A 165 -12.23 7.12 -6.71
CA ASN A 165 -11.47 6.92 -5.48
C ASN A 165 -11.13 8.28 -4.85
N ASP A 166 -11.36 8.39 -3.54
CA ASP A 166 -10.95 9.55 -2.77
C ASP A 166 -9.42 9.55 -2.62
N ALA A 167 -8.78 10.40 -3.41
CA ALA A 167 -7.33 10.52 -3.45
C ALA A 167 -6.72 10.96 -2.11
N GLU A 168 -7.46 11.64 -1.24
CA GLU A 168 -6.98 12.07 0.09
C GLU A 168 -7.05 10.95 1.11
N ARG A 169 -8.01 10.02 0.95
CA ARG A 169 -8.15 8.83 1.81
C ARG A 169 -7.26 7.67 1.39
N SER A 170 -6.91 7.57 0.11
CA SER A 170 -6.01 6.54 -0.41
C SER A 170 -4.54 6.87 -0.14
N CYS A 171 -3.80 5.96 0.50
CA CYS A 171 -2.37 6.14 0.79
C CYS A 171 -1.44 5.96 -0.42
N CYS A 172 -1.98 5.63 -1.59
CA CYS A 172 -1.22 5.30 -2.80
C CYS A 172 -1.75 6.03 -4.05
N SER A 173 -2.49 7.14 -3.86
CA SER A 173 -2.92 8.05 -4.92
C SER A 173 -1.76 8.97 -5.35
N ALA A 174 -1.87 9.60 -6.51
CA ALA A 174 -0.86 10.57 -6.97
C ALA A 174 -0.64 11.75 -5.98
N SER A 175 -1.71 12.22 -5.31
CA SER A 175 -1.58 13.25 -4.26
C SER A 175 -0.89 12.70 -3.01
N ALA A 176 -1.17 11.46 -2.62
CA ALA A 176 -0.50 10.79 -1.51
C ALA A 176 0.99 10.55 -1.79
N VAL A 177 1.35 10.19 -3.03
CA VAL A 177 2.76 10.07 -3.46
C VAL A 177 3.49 11.40 -3.29
N ARG A 178 2.93 12.50 -3.82
CA ARG A 178 3.53 13.83 -3.67
C ARG A 178 3.65 14.26 -2.19
N ALA A 179 2.65 13.96 -1.37
CA ALA A 179 2.72 14.23 0.07
C ALA A 179 3.81 13.40 0.76
N ALA A 180 3.94 12.11 0.43
CA ALA A 180 4.99 11.26 0.99
C ALA A 180 6.39 11.72 0.57
N ARG A 181 6.56 12.15 -0.68
CA ARG A 181 7.81 12.74 -1.18
C ARG A 181 8.19 13.99 -0.40
N ARG A 182 7.24 14.91 -0.21
CA ARG A 182 7.48 16.13 0.57
C ARG A 182 7.93 15.81 1.99
N VAL A 183 7.31 14.85 2.66
CA VAL A 183 7.76 14.40 4.00
C VAL A 183 9.18 13.82 3.94
N ALA A 184 9.52 13.02 2.94
CA ALA A 184 10.87 12.49 2.79
C ALA A 184 11.90 13.61 2.57
N HIS A 185 11.61 14.60 1.72
CA HIS A 185 12.46 15.76 1.48
C HIS A 185 12.60 16.66 2.72
N ASP A 186 11.51 16.90 3.47
CA ASP A 186 11.55 17.62 4.76
C ASP A 186 12.48 16.92 5.77
N MET A 187 12.59 15.60 5.69
CA MET A 187 13.50 14.77 6.49
C MET A 187 14.92 14.67 5.91
N GLY A 188 15.17 15.32 4.77
CA GLY A 188 16.45 15.23 4.07
C GLY A 188 16.73 13.83 3.55
N LEU A 189 15.74 13.13 2.99
CA LEU A 189 15.88 11.80 2.39
C LEU A 189 15.65 11.85 0.88
N ALA A 190 16.43 11.07 0.14
CA ALA A 190 16.14 10.78 -1.28
C ALA A 190 14.80 10.03 -1.38
N HIS A 191 13.98 10.31 -2.40
CA HIS A 191 12.68 9.69 -2.59
C HIS A 191 12.50 9.12 -4.00
N PHE A 192 11.95 7.91 -4.09
CA PHE A 192 11.52 7.31 -5.34
C PHE A 192 10.05 6.92 -5.32
N THR A 193 9.43 6.92 -6.49
CA THR A 193 8.08 6.38 -6.70
C THR A 193 8.16 5.14 -7.58
N LEU A 194 7.56 4.04 -7.13
CA LEU A 194 7.35 2.85 -7.97
C LEU A 194 5.89 2.77 -8.38
N ASP A 195 5.65 2.83 -9.69
CA ASP A 195 4.35 2.54 -10.28
C ASP A 195 4.19 1.02 -10.37
N LEU A 196 3.26 0.48 -9.59
CA LEU A 196 2.91 -0.94 -9.54
C LEU A 196 1.41 -1.16 -9.80
N ARG A 197 0.76 -0.23 -10.52
CA ARG A 197 -0.70 -0.27 -10.72
C ARG A 197 -1.17 -1.52 -11.44
N GLU A 198 -0.43 -1.97 -12.46
CA GLU A 198 -0.76 -3.17 -13.23
C GLU A 198 -0.55 -4.44 -12.39
N GLU A 199 0.59 -4.54 -11.70
CA GLU A 199 0.91 -5.65 -10.81
C GLU A 199 -0.08 -5.73 -9.64
N PHE A 200 -0.51 -4.59 -9.11
CA PHE A 200 -1.52 -4.53 -8.07
C PHE A 200 -2.90 -4.95 -8.56
N ARG A 201 -3.32 -4.49 -9.76
CA ARG A 201 -4.58 -4.93 -10.37
C ARG A 201 -4.58 -6.45 -10.54
N ALA A 202 -3.56 -7.00 -11.20
CA ALA A 202 -3.47 -8.41 -11.52
C ALA A 202 -3.28 -9.30 -10.28
N GLY A 203 -2.45 -8.89 -9.32
CA GLY A 203 -2.09 -9.70 -8.15
C GLY A 203 -3.03 -9.56 -6.96
N VAL A 204 -3.79 -8.47 -6.86
CA VAL A 204 -4.62 -8.16 -5.69
C VAL A 204 -6.08 -7.95 -6.08
N VAL A 205 -6.36 -7.03 -7.01
CA VAL A 205 -7.74 -6.60 -7.27
C VAL A 205 -8.53 -7.65 -8.06
N ASP A 206 -7.98 -8.18 -9.16
CA ASP A 206 -8.66 -9.20 -9.96
C ASP A 206 -8.92 -10.51 -9.16
N PRO A 207 -7.95 -11.05 -8.40
CA PRO A 207 -8.21 -12.19 -7.52
C PRO A 207 -9.24 -11.88 -6.44
N TRP A 208 -9.24 -10.67 -5.88
CA TRP A 208 -10.22 -10.25 -4.88
C TRP A 208 -11.63 -10.21 -5.47
N LEU A 209 -11.79 -9.69 -6.70
CA LEU A 209 -13.07 -9.71 -7.43
C LEU A 209 -13.53 -11.14 -7.72
N ALA A 210 -12.62 -12.01 -8.17
CA ALA A 210 -12.92 -13.42 -8.45
C ALA A 210 -13.29 -14.21 -7.19
N ASP A 211 -12.69 -13.91 -6.04
CA ASP A 211 -13.04 -14.50 -4.75
C ASP A 211 -14.45 -14.09 -4.30
N HIS A 212 -14.79 -12.80 -4.39
CA HIS A 212 -16.14 -12.32 -4.08
C HIS A 212 -17.20 -12.92 -5.01
N ALA A 213 -16.89 -13.03 -6.31
CA ALA A 213 -17.76 -13.68 -7.30
C ALA A 213 -18.09 -15.15 -6.94
N ARG A 214 -17.24 -15.80 -6.15
CA ARG A 214 -17.43 -17.18 -5.63
C ARG A 214 -18.07 -17.23 -4.23
N GLY A 215 -18.47 -16.08 -3.68
CA GLY A 215 -19.07 -15.95 -2.35
C GLY A 215 -18.06 -16.08 -1.21
N LEU A 216 -16.76 -15.94 -1.50
CA LEU A 216 -15.71 -15.96 -0.50
C LEU A 216 -15.49 -14.58 0.11
N THR A 217 -14.83 -14.52 1.26
CA THR A 217 -14.45 -13.29 1.95
C THR A 217 -12.92 -13.13 1.93
N PRO A 218 -12.32 -12.63 0.85
CA PRO A 218 -10.86 -12.50 0.73
C PRO A 218 -10.29 -11.37 1.60
N ASN A 219 -9.03 -11.53 2.04
CA ASN A 219 -8.23 -10.43 2.59
C ASN A 219 -7.20 -9.94 1.54
N PRO A 220 -7.41 -8.76 0.93
CA PRO A 220 -6.51 -8.27 -0.12
C PRO A 220 -5.16 -7.77 0.43
N CYS A 221 -5.09 -7.29 1.68
CA CYS A 221 -3.84 -6.79 2.27
C CYS A 221 -2.81 -7.89 2.45
N VAL A 222 -3.26 -9.08 2.89
CA VAL A 222 -2.41 -10.26 3.05
C VAL A 222 -1.80 -10.71 1.70
N ARG A 223 -2.55 -10.56 0.59
CA ARG A 223 -2.04 -10.83 -0.77
C ARG A 223 -1.07 -9.74 -1.22
N CYS A 224 -1.40 -8.49 -0.92
CA CYS A 224 -0.66 -7.30 -1.34
C CYS A 224 0.71 -7.16 -0.65
N ASN A 225 0.87 -7.56 0.61
CA ASN A 225 2.14 -7.37 1.31
C ASN A 225 3.27 -8.24 0.73
N GLY A 226 3.03 -9.48 0.30
CA GLY A 226 4.07 -10.34 -0.29
C GLY A 226 4.44 -9.94 -1.74
N HIS A 227 4.15 -10.86 -2.69
CA HIS A 227 4.42 -10.77 -4.15
C HIS A 227 3.98 -9.46 -4.85
N VAL A 228 3.08 -8.73 -4.20
CA VAL A 228 2.74 -7.32 -4.37
C VAL A 228 3.89 -6.31 -4.22
N ARG A 229 3.97 -5.85 -2.98
CA ARG A 229 4.67 -4.64 -2.57
C ARG A 229 6.08 -4.92 -2.11
N LEU A 230 6.26 -5.85 -1.18
CA LEU A 230 7.54 -6.05 -0.52
C LEU A 230 8.56 -6.65 -1.50
N ASP A 231 8.16 -7.59 -2.35
CA ASP A 231 9.07 -8.18 -3.34
C ASP A 231 9.55 -7.14 -4.36
N ALA A 232 8.64 -6.29 -4.87
CA ALA A 232 8.99 -5.20 -5.77
C ALA A 232 9.92 -4.17 -5.10
N MET A 233 9.68 -3.84 -3.83
CA MET A 233 10.55 -2.93 -3.08
C MET A 233 11.91 -3.56 -2.75
N LEU A 234 11.98 -4.87 -2.45
CA LEU A 234 13.25 -5.56 -2.21
C LEU A 234 14.09 -5.65 -3.49
N ALA A 235 13.47 -5.96 -4.63
CA ALA A 235 14.14 -5.92 -5.92
C ALA A 235 14.65 -4.50 -6.25
N PHE A 236 13.89 -3.47 -5.87
CA PHE A 236 14.34 -2.09 -6.01
C PHE A 236 15.46 -1.73 -5.01
N ALA A 237 15.40 -2.26 -3.78
CA ALA A 237 16.45 -2.10 -2.78
C ALA A 237 17.78 -2.67 -3.28
N ASP A 238 17.75 -3.82 -3.96
CA ASP A 238 18.93 -4.43 -4.59
C ASP A 238 19.58 -3.50 -5.62
N ARG A 239 18.78 -2.83 -6.47
CA ARG A 239 19.27 -1.84 -7.45
C ARG A 239 19.89 -0.61 -6.79
N LEU A 240 19.37 -0.20 -5.65
CA LEU A 240 19.90 0.90 -4.86
C LEU A 240 21.06 0.49 -3.93
N GLY A 241 21.49 -0.77 -3.95
CA GLY A 241 22.54 -1.26 -3.07
C GLY A 241 22.14 -1.25 -1.59
N ALA A 242 20.84 -1.37 -1.28
CA ALA A 242 20.31 -1.38 0.07
C ALA A 242 19.97 -2.82 0.51
N PRO A 243 20.69 -3.41 1.48
CA PRO A 243 20.44 -4.79 1.90
C PRO A 243 19.09 -5.00 2.60
N VAL A 244 18.56 -3.95 3.25
CA VAL A 244 17.39 -4.00 4.13
C VAL A 244 16.28 -3.07 3.66
N LEU A 245 15.04 -3.55 3.76
CA LEU A 245 13.82 -2.78 3.60
C LEU A 245 13.13 -2.56 4.96
N ALA A 246 13.01 -1.31 5.38
CA ALA A 246 12.23 -0.92 6.55
C ALA A 246 10.80 -0.55 6.18
N THR A 247 9.84 -0.89 7.04
CA THR A 247 8.44 -0.48 6.89
C THR A 247 7.87 0.04 8.20
N GLY A 248 6.84 0.89 8.11
CA GLY A 248 6.08 1.35 9.28
C GLY A 248 5.12 0.32 9.87
N HIS A 249 5.30 -0.98 9.60
CA HIS A 249 4.46 -2.01 10.19
C HIS A 249 4.81 -2.23 11.66
N TYR A 250 3.78 -2.44 12.48
CA TYR A 250 3.90 -2.90 13.86
C TYR A 250 3.97 -4.42 13.84
N ALA A 251 5.18 -4.94 13.77
CA ALA A 251 5.50 -6.36 13.89
C ALA A 251 6.95 -6.49 14.35
N ARG A 252 7.36 -7.67 14.76
CA ARG A 252 8.74 -8.00 15.10
C ARG A 252 9.20 -9.18 14.27
N THR A 253 10.49 -9.45 14.32
CA THR A 253 11.10 -10.58 13.62
C THR A 253 11.89 -11.40 14.63
N THR A 254 11.80 -12.72 14.50
CA THR A 254 12.61 -13.69 15.25
C THR A 254 13.96 -13.90 14.56
N GLU A 255 14.96 -14.45 15.25
CA GLU A 255 16.29 -14.71 14.66
C GLU A 255 16.23 -15.65 13.45
N ASP A 256 15.31 -16.61 13.45
CA ASP A 256 15.06 -17.54 12.34
C ASP A 256 14.31 -16.89 11.17
N GLY A 257 13.89 -15.62 11.28
CA GLY A 257 13.24 -14.86 10.22
C GLY A 257 11.73 -15.02 10.16
N LEU A 258 11.09 -15.47 11.24
CA LEU A 258 9.63 -15.53 11.34
C LEU A 258 9.06 -14.23 11.92
N VAL A 259 7.86 -13.86 11.43
CA VAL A 259 7.11 -12.71 11.93
C VAL A 259 6.64 -13.00 13.37
N ARG A 260 6.82 -12.03 14.25
CA ARG A 260 6.34 -12.02 15.64
C ARG A 260 5.38 -10.85 15.85
N GLN A 261 4.41 -11.03 16.73
CA GLN A 261 3.47 -9.98 17.11
C GLN A 261 4.20 -8.74 17.63
N ALA A 262 3.64 -7.56 17.36
CA ALA A 262 4.14 -6.30 17.91
C ALA A 262 3.99 -6.24 19.44
N ALA A 263 4.77 -5.36 20.07
CA ALA A 263 4.60 -5.05 21.49
C ALA A 263 3.27 -4.33 21.79
N ASP A 264 2.71 -3.59 20.81
CA ASP A 264 1.39 -2.97 20.90
C ASP A 264 0.30 -3.88 20.30
N PRO A 265 -0.53 -4.55 21.12
CA PRO A 265 -1.55 -5.46 20.63
C PRO A 265 -2.66 -4.75 19.83
N ALA A 266 -2.88 -3.45 20.06
CA ALA A 266 -3.91 -2.68 19.36
C ALA A 266 -3.49 -2.29 17.95
N LYS A 267 -2.18 -2.30 17.66
CA LYS A 267 -1.63 -2.02 16.34
C LYS A 267 -0.99 -3.22 15.67
N ASP A 268 -0.87 -4.36 16.33
CA ASP A 268 -0.24 -5.57 15.79
C ASP A 268 -0.72 -5.91 14.37
N GLN A 269 0.24 -5.92 13.45
CA GLN A 269 0.04 -6.18 12.02
C GLN A 269 0.61 -7.53 11.57
N SER A 270 1.06 -8.37 12.51
CA SER A 270 1.60 -9.71 12.20
C SER A 270 0.66 -10.55 11.32
N TYR A 271 -0.65 -10.47 11.53
CA TYR A 271 -1.66 -11.14 10.69
C TYR A 271 -1.57 -10.75 9.21
N MET A 272 -1.32 -9.46 8.91
CA MET A 272 -1.21 -8.98 7.52
C MET A 272 0.11 -9.37 6.85
N LEU A 273 1.09 -9.80 7.65
CA LEU A 273 2.42 -10.23 7.23
C LEU A 273 2.59 -11.75 7.31
N ALA A 274 1.54 -12.49 7.69
CA ALA A 274 1.64 -13.91 8.00
C ALA A 274 1.98 -14.80 6.79
N ARG A 275 1.82 -14.28 5.56
CA ARG A 275 2.19 -14.99 4.31
C ARG A 275 3.59 -14.69 3.80
N LEU A 276 4.36 -13.89 4.53
CA LEU A 276 5.72 -13.58 4.10
C LEU A 276 6.63 -14.79 4.24
N ASP A 277 7.45 -15.02 3.22
CA ASP A 277 8.49 -16.01 3.27
C ASP A 277 9.55 -15.62 4.33
N PRO A 278 10.10 -16.55 5.11
CA PRO A 278 11.16 -16.26 6.06
C PRO A 278 12.39 -15.61 5.42
N ALA A 279 12.74 -15.95 4.18
CA ALA A 279 13.83 -15.32 3.44
C ALA A 279 13.54 -13.85 3.14
N THR A 280 12.30 -13.52 2.76
CA THR A 280 11.84 -12.12 2.59
C THR A 280 11.94 -11.39 3.93
N THR A 281 11.42 -11.98 5.00
CA THR A 281 11.32 -11.35 6.32
C THR A 281 12.70 -11.05 6.94
N ARG A 282 13.73 -11.87 6.66
CA ARG A 282 15.12 -11.58 7.08
C ARG A 282 15.71 -10.31 6.47
N ARG A 283 15.18 -9.86 5.33
CA ARG A 283 15.55 -8.60 4.70
C ARG A 283 14.67 -7.43 5.15
N LEU A 284 13.70 -7.66 6.02
CA LEU A 284 12.79 -6.63 6.52
C LEU A 284 13.22 -6.13 7.89
N ARG A 285 12.99 -4.84 8.11
CA ARG A 285 13.08 -4.20 9.43
C ARG A 285 11.75 -3.55 9.79
N PHE A 286 11.33 -3.71 11.04
CA PHE A 286 10.10 -3.13 11.58
C PHE A 286 10.44 -2.19 12.76
N PRO A 287 10.85 -0.93 12.49
CA PRO A 287 11.34 -0.03 13.55
C PRO A 287 10.32 0.30 14.64
N LEU A 288 9.03 0.07 14.37
CA LEU A 288 7.93 0.33 15.30
C LEU A 288 7.50 -0.91 16.09
N GLY A 289 8.15 -2.07 15.89
CA GLY A 289 7.74 -3.36 16.45
C GLY A 289 7.65 -3.41 17.97
N ASP A 290 8.53 -2.67 18.66
CA ASP A 290 8.58 -2.60 20.12
C ASP A 290 7.94 -1.31 20.69
N ARG A 291 7.18 -0.59 19.88
CA ARG A 291 6.60 0.71 20.24
C ARG A 291 5.09 0.68 20.24
N THR A 292 4.50 1.49 21.11
CA THR A 292 3.08 1.78 21.12
C THR A 292 2.74 2.96 20.22
N LYS A 293 1.50 2.98 19.69
CA LYS A 293 1.05 4.12 18.85
C LYS A 293 1.20 5.49 19.52
N PRO A 294 0.89 5.65 20.84
CA PRO A 294 1.10 6.92 21.53
C PRO A 294 2.58 7.35 21.54
N GLU A 295 3.52 6.43 21.76
CA GLU A 295 4.96 6.73 21.73
C GLU A 295 5.40 7.19 20.34
N VAL A 296 4.91 6.53 19.28
CA VAL A 296 5.18 6.91 17.89
C VAL A 296 4.66 8.30 17.58
N ARG A 297 3.44 8.65 18.02
CA ARG A 297 2.89 10.02 17.84
C ARG A 297 3.69 11.06 18.61
N ALA A 298 4.04 10.79 19.87
CA ALA A 298 4.85 11.70 20.68
C ALA A 298 6.26 11.92 20.07
N GLU A 299 6.83 10.90 19.44
CA GLU A 299 8.10 11.02 18.72
C GLU A 299 7.98 11.88 17.46
N ALA A 300 6.94 11.66 16.66
CA ALA A 300 6.69 12.48 15.47
C ALA A 300 6.55 13.98 15.83
N GLU A 301 5.89 14.29 16.94
CA GLU A 301 5.77 15.66 17.46
C GLU A 301 7.11 16.23 17.92
N ARG A 302 7.90 15.47 18.69
CA ARG A 302 9.24 15.88 19.15
C ARG A 302 10.19 16.14 17.98
N ALA A 303 10.15 15.30 16.95
CA ALA A 303 10.94 15.44 15.74
C ALA A 303 10.36 16.48 14.75
N ARG A 304 9.22 17.10 15.07
CA ARG A 304 8.54 18.10 14.22
C ARG A 304 8.24 17.59 12.80
N ILE A 305 7.90 16.31 12.68
CA ILE A 305 7.52 15.72 11.40
C ILE A 305 6.22 16.37 10.92
N SER A 306 6.20 16.84 9.67
CA SER A 306 5.08 17.62 9.11
C SER A 306 3.73 16.89 9.16
N VAL A 307 3.74 15.56 9.17
CA VAL A 307 2.53 14.72 9.25
C VAL A 307 2.18 14.25 10.66
N ALA A 308 2.83 14.71 11.74
CA ALA A 308 2.65 14.19 13.10
C ALA A 308 1.18 14.11 13.58
N ARG A 309 0.34 15.05 13.14
CA ARG A 309 -1.10 15.13 13.49
C ARG A 309 -2.02 14.45 12.49
N LYS A 310 -1.50 13.88 11.41
CA LYS A 310 -2.31 13.22 10.39
C LYS A 310 -3.04 12.00 10.99
N PRO A 311 -4.34 11.84 10.70
CA PRO A 311 -5.07 10.62 11.05
C PRO A 311 -4.46 9.40 10.35
N ASP A 312 -4.60 8.23 10.96
CA ASP A 312 -4.22 6.97 10.32
C ASP A 312 -5.18 6.69 9.15
N SER A 313 -4.66 6.26 8.00
CA SER A 313 -5.52 5.81 6.89
C SER A 313 -6.40 4.66 7.37
N GLN A 314 -7.71 4.84 7.19
CA GLN A 314 -8.73 3.82 7.39
C GLN A 314 -9.22 3.39 6.01
N ASP A 315 -9.59 2.11 5.86
CA ASP A 315 -10.06 1.44 4.63
C ASP A 315 -8.99 0.76 3.75
N LEU A 316 -9.47 -0.15 2.89
CA LEU A 316 -8.68 -0.77 1.84
C LEU A 316 -8.28 0.29 0.81
N CYS A 317 -7.01 0.30 0.38
CA CYS A 317 -6.43 1.37 -0.45
C CYS A 317 -7.19 1.66 -1.75
N PHE A 318 -7.85 0.67 -2.34
CA PHE A 318 -8.65 0.79 -3.57
C PHE A 318 -10.15 0.99 -3.35
N LEU A 319 -10.64 0.88 -2.10
CA LEU A 319 -12.03 1.15 -1.71
C LEU A 319 -12.23 2.54 -1.09
N ALA A 320 -11.16 3.31 -0.95
CA ALA A 320 -11.19 4.61 -0.28
C ALA A 320 -12.26 5.52 -0.90
N GLY A 321 -13.22 5.95 -0.09
CA GLY A 321 -14.32 6.83 -0.51
C GLY A 321 -15.43 6.19 -1.35
N THR A 322 -15.28 4.96 -1.85
CA THR A 322 -16.27 4.30 -2.74
C THR A 322 -17.09 3.23 -2.04
N GLY A 323 -16.48 2.49 -1.10
CA GLY A 323 -17.12 1.37 -0.41
C GLY A 323 -17.18 0.08 -1.25
N LYS A 324 -17.29 -1.07 -0.57
CA LYS A 324 -17.21 -2.42 -1.18
C LYS A 324 -18.26 -2.63 -2.27
N GLU A 325 -19.53 -2.29 -1.98
CA GLU A 325 -20.66 -2.55 -2.88
C GLU A 325 -20.53 -1.82 -4.21
N ARG A 326 -20.25 -0.50 -4.17
CA ARG A 326 -20.05 0.33 -5.36
C ARG A 326 -18.85 -0.13 -6.17
N PHE A 327 -17.76 -0.50 -5.50
CA PHE A 327 -16.55 -1.00 -6.16
C PHE A 327 -16.81 -2.33 -6.89
N LEU A 328 -17.50 -3.27 -6.23
CA LEU A 328 -17.90 -4.55 -6.85
C LEU A 328 -18.80 -4.33 -8.06
N ALA A 329 -19.78 -3.42 -8.00
CA ALA A 329 -20.67 -3.12 -9.11
C ALA A 329 -19.94 -2.54 -10.34
N ARG A 330 -18.89 -1.75 -10.10
CA ARG A 330 -18.13 -1.07 -11.16
C ARG A 330 -17.05 -1.94 -11.79
N HIS A 331 -16.32 -2.69 -10.97
CA HIS A 331 -15.15 -3.47 -11.43
C HIS A 331 -15.42 -4.97 -11.52
N GLY A 332 -16.46 -5.47 -10.86
CA GLY A 332 -16.89 -6.86 -10.96
C GLY A 332 -17.64 -7.10 -12.26
N ALA A 333 -17.49 -8.32 -12.79
CA ALA A 333 -18.23 -8.76 -13.98
C ALA A 333 -19.68 -9.20 -13.67
N GLN A 334 -20.12 -9.14 -12.40
CA GLN A 334 -21.40 -9.69 -11.98
C GLN A 334 -22.49 -8.62 -11.99
N ARG A 335 -23.57 -8.90 -12.75
CA ARG A 335 -24.81 -8.12 -12.69
C ARG A 335 -25.43 -8.26 -11.30
N GLU A 336 -26.18 -7.24 -10.86
CA GLU A 336 -27.10 -7.41 -9.74
C GLU A 336 -28.05 -8.56 -10.09
N LEU A 337 -27.95 -9.66 -9.34
CA LEU A 337 -28.81 -10.84 -9.46
C LEU A 337 -29.62 -10.93 -8.18
N PRO A 338 -30.87 -10.42 -8.16
CA PRO A 338 -31.69 -10.49 -6.98
C PRO A 338 -31.91 -11.93 -6.52
N GLY A 339 -31.82 -12.15 -5.22
CA GLY A 339 -31.98 -13.45 -4.59
C GLY A 339 -32.66 -13.35 -3.24
N ASP A 340 -32.94 -14.50 -2.63
CA ASP A 340 -33.69 -14.56 -1.38
C ASP A 340 -32.74 -14.59 -0.17
N VAL A 341 -33.08 -13.76 0.82
CA VAL A 341 -32.53 -13.89 2.18
C VAL A 341 -33.40 -14.89 2.92
N VAL A 342 -32.82 -16.00 3.40
CA VAL A 342 -33.54 -17.11 4.01
C VAL A 342 -33.08 -17.38 5.44
N ASP A 343 -33.92 -18.02 6.26
CA ASP A 343 -33.45 -18.61 7.52
C ASP A 343 -32.86 -20.01 7.31
N ARG A 344 -32.38 -20.65 8.39
CA ARG A 344 -31.84 -22.03 8.33
C ARG A 344 -32.86 -23.09 7.88
N ALA A 345 -34.16 -22.82 7.99
CA ALA A 345 -35.20 -23.72 7.49
C ALA A 345 -35.52 -23.46 6.00
N GLY A 346 -34.80 -22.53 5.35
CA GLY A 346 -35.02 -22.12 3.97
C GLY A 346 -36.22 -21.18 3.80
N ARG A 347 -36.79 -20.66 4.89
CA ARG A 347 -37.95 -19.74 4.80
C ARG A 347 -37.47 -18.37 4.34
N PRO A 348 -38.09 -17.78 3.31
CA PRO A 348 -37.70 -16.46 2.82
C PRO A 348 -38.08 -15.37 3.85
N LEU A 349 -37.11 -14.53 4.18
CA LEU A 349 -37.22 -13.39 5.09
C LEU A 349 -37.16 -12.05 4.36
N GLY A 350 -36.65 -12.03 3.13
CA GLY A 350 -36.56 -10.84 2.28
C GLY A 350 -35.73 -11.10 1.04
N ARG A 351 -35.26 -10.02 0.41
CA ARG A 351 -34.47 -10.09 -0.84
C ARG A 351 -33.18 -9.29 -0.75
N HIS A 352 -32.20 -9.72 -1.50
CA HIS A 352 -30.92 -9.04 -1.68
C HIS A 352 -30.62 -8.79 -3.17
N ARG A 353 -29.58 -8.00 -3.46
CA ARG A 353 -29.17 -7.66 -4.84
C ARG A 353 -28.11 -8.60 -5.44
N GLY A 354 -27.56 -9.49 -4.62
CA GLY A 354 -26.65 -10.57 -5.05
C GLY A 354 -25.92 -11.16 -3.86
N ALA A 355 -25.84 -12.49 -3.77
CA ALA A 355 -25.24 -13.17 -2.62
C ALA A 355 -23.74 -12.84 -2.44
N HIS A 356 -23.03 -12.52 -3.52
CA HIS A 356 -21.61 -12.13 -3.54
C HIS A 356 -21.31 -10.84 -2.75
N ALA A 357 -22.31 -9.97 -2.52
CA ALA A 357 -22.13 -8.74 -1.78
C ALA A 357 -22.07 -8.95 -0.25
N TYR A 358 -22.45 -10.13 0.23
CA TYR A 358 -22.56 -10.46 1.64
C TYR A 358 -21.36 -11.25 2.14
N THR A 359 -21.07 -11.09 3.42
CA THR A 359 -19.94 -11.75 4.09
C THR A 359 -20.45 -12.51 5.31
N VAL A 360 -20.00 -13.75 5.52
CA VAL A 360 -20.33 -14.53 6.73
C VAL A 360 -19.97 -13.72 7.98
N GLY A 361 -20.93 -13.60 8.91
CA GLY A 361 -20.84 -12.77 10.10
C GLY A 361 -21.26 -11.30 9.92
N GLN A 362 -21.65 -10.87 8.71
CA GLN A 362 -22.19 -9.54 8.46
C GLN A 362 -23.56 -9.37 9.14
N ARG A 363 -23.74 -8.22 9.82
CA ARG A 363 -24.99 -7.83 10.49
C ARG A 363 -25.76 -6.73 9.76
N ARG A 364 -25.05 -5.74 9.22
CA ARG A 364 -25.65 -4.54 8.61
C ARG A 364 -25.97 -4.79 7.14
N GLY A 365 -26.94 -4.06 6.59
CA GLY A 365 -27.28 -4.11 5.15
C GLY A 365 -28.03 -5.37 4.71
N LEU A 366 -28.60 -6.15 5.64
CA LEU A 366 -29.34 -7.37 5.31
C LEU A 366 -30.73 -7.10 4.73
N GLY A 367 -31.28 -5.88 4.94
CA GLY A 367 -32.62 -5.53 4.45
C GLY A 367 -33.76 -6.34 5.08
N VAL A 368 -33.46 -7.19 6.07
CA VAL A 368 -34.40 -8.03 6.80
C VAL A 368 -34.34 -7.70 8.29
N GLY A 369 -35.51 -7.57 8.91
CA GLY A 369 -35.69 -7.17 10.30
C GLY A 369 -37.15 -7.36 10.73
N GLY A 370 -37.42 -7.21 12.03
CA GLY A 370 -38.76 -7.39 12.61
C GLY A 370 -38.93 -8.64 13.51
N ALA A 371 -37.88 -9.45 13.68
CA ALA A 371 -37.91 -10.72 14.43
C ALA A 371 -37.37 -10.64 15.88
N GLY A 372 -37.33 -9.45 16.49
CA GLY A 372 -36.89 -9.25 17.89
C GLY A 372 -35.37 -9.30 18.12
N GLU A 373 -34.67 -10.27 17.55
CA GLU A 373 -33.20 -10.47 17.72
C GLU A 373 -32.38 -10.08 16.48
N PRO A 374 -31.11 -9.63 16.65
CA PRO A 374 -30.25 -9.27 15.53
C PRO A 374 -29.80 -10.50 14.72
N LEU A 375 -30.03 -10.44 13.40
CA LEU A 375 -29.62 -11.47 12.45
C LEU A 375 -28.21 -11.21 11.88
N TYR A 376 -27.51 -12.30 11.59
CA TYR A 376 -26.18 -12.33 10.98
C TYR A 376 -26.19 -13.28 9.79
N VAL A 377 -25.40 -12.97 8.75
CA VAL A 377 -25.15 -13.90 7.63
C VAL A 377 -24.43 -15.14 8.16
N LEU A 378 -25.09 -16.29 8.07
CA LEU A 378 -24.54 -17.59 8.44
C LEU A 378 -23.80 -18.23 7.27
N GLU A 379 -24.35 -18.09 6.07
CA GLU A 379 -23.84 -18.72 4.85
C GLU A 379 -24.22 -17.88 3.62
N THR A 380 -23.35 -17.93 2.61
CA THR A 380 -23.57 -17.37 1.28
C THR A 380 -23.43 -18.47 0.23
N ASP A 381 -24.49 -18.71 -0.53
CA ASP A 381 -24.48 -19.58 -1.70
C ASP A 381 -24.70 -18.74 -2.96
N VAL A 382 -23.62 -18.53 -3.72
CA VAL A 382 -23.67 -17.78 -4.98
C VAL A 382 -24.29 -18.58 -6.13
N ASN A 383 -24.31 -19.91 -6.06
CA ASN A 383 -24.90 -20.75 -7.10
C ASN A 383 -26.42 -20.81 -6.94
N ALA A 384 -26.90 -21.00 -5.72
CA ALA A 384 -28.33 -20.88 -5.40
C ALA A 384 -28.79 -19.41 -5.33
N ASN A 385 -27.85 -18.47 -5.27
CA ASN A 385 -28.06 -17.04 -5.06
C ASN A 385 -28.91 -16.75 -3.82
N THR A 386 -28.53 -17.37 -2.69
CA THR A 386 -29.21 -17.23 -1.40
C THR A 386 -28.24 -16.74 -0.32
N VAL A 387 -28.80 -16.00 0.64
CA VAL A 387 -28.10 -15.56 1.85
C VAL A 387 -28.83 -16.11 3.06
N THR A 388 -28.23 -17.08 3.75
CA THR A 388 -28.80 -17.67 4.97
C THR A 388 -28.46 -16.79 6.16
N VAL A 389 -29.46 -16.39 6.95
CA VAL A 389 -29.29 -15.55 8.14
C VAL A 389 -29.86 -16.23 9.40
N GLY A 390 -29.33 -15.85 10.54
CA GLY A 390 -29.79 -16.34 11.84
C GLY A 390 -29.09 -15.66 13.02
N PRO A 391 -29.37 -16.11 14.25
CA PRO A 391 -28.76 -15.56 15.46
C PRO A 391 -27.25 -15.87 15.50
N ARG A 392 -26.49 -15.03 16.20
CA ARG A 392 -25.01 -15.06 16.19
C ARG A 392 -24.43 -16.39 16.67
N GLU A 393 -25.12 -17.02 17.60
CA GLU A 393 -24.76 -18.27 18.26
C GLU A 393 -24.66 -19.40 17.24
N GLN A 394 -25.40 -19.32 16.13
CA GLN A 394 -25.33 -20.30 15.05
C GLN A 394 -24.08 -20.17 14.16
N LEU A 395 -23.25 -19.14 14.35
CA LEU A 395 -21.92 -19.04 13.73
C LEU A 395 -20.84 -19.74 14.56
N ALA A 396 -21.15 -20.13 15.80
CA ALA A 396 -20.19 -20.71 16.73
C ALA A 396 -19.74 -22.09 16.24
N THR A 397 -18.43 -22.24 16.03
CA THR A 397 -17.79 -23.53 15.74
C THR A 397 -16.51 -23.68 16.55
N THR A 398 -16.19 -24.92 16.92
CA THR A 398 -14.89 -25.31 17.49
C THR A 398 -13.99 -26.00 16.46
N THR A 399 -14.46 -26.17 15.23
CA THR A 399 -13.69 -26.79 14.15
C THR A 399 -13.70 -25.91 12.91
N VAL A 400 -12.53 -25.67 12.32
CA VAL A 400 -12.38 -24.86 11.10
C VAL A 400 -11.58 -25.63 10.07
N ARG A 401 -12.17 -25.86 8.90
CA ARG A 401 -11.46 -26.48 7.76
C ARG A 401 -10.57 -25.46 7.07
N VAL A 402 -9.38 -25.91 6.68
CA VAL A 402 -8.39 -25.08 6.01
C VAL A 402 -7.75 -25.79 4.83
N THR A 403 -7.26 -25.00 3.88
CA THR A 403 -6.52 -25.49 2.71
C THR A 403 -5.31 -24.62 2.42
N GLY A 404 -4.38 -25.14 1.60
CA GLY A 404 -3.16 -24.41 1.22
C GLY A 404 -2.27 -24.08 2.42
N THR A 405 -2.23 -24.98 3.40
CA THR A 405 -1.43 -24.81 4.62
C THR A 405 0.05 -24.74 4.30
N VAL A 406 0.69 -23.68 4.77
CA VAL A 406 2.15 -23.50 4.77
C VAL A 406 2.61 -23.40 6.21
N LEU A 407 3.63 -24.17 6.56
CA LEU A 407 4.20 -24.24 7.90
C LEU A 407 5.70 -23.98 7.83
N HIS A 408 6.17 -23.13 8.74
CA HIS A 408 7.59 -22.83 8.97
C HIS A 408 8.13 -23.55 10.20
N ARG A 409 7.25 -24.18 11.00
CA ARG A 409 7.58 -25.08 12.11
C ARG A 409 6.68 -26.32 12.06
N PRO A 410 7.04 -27.44 12.71
CA PRO A 410 6.19 -28.63 12.74
C PRO A 410 4.77 -28.32 13.22
N ALA A 411 3.76 -28.97 12.62
CA ALA A 411 2.34 -28.71 12.92
C ALA A 411 2.00 -28.83 14.41
N GLY A 412 2.66 -29.74 15.14
CA GLY A 412 2.47 -29.92 16.59
C GLY A 412 2.97 -28.75 17.45
N ARG A 413 3.61 -27.73 16.88
CA ARG A 413 3.97 -26.48 17.58
C ARG A 413 2.91 -25.39 17.43
N VAL A 414 1.90 -25.59 16.58
CA VAL A 414 0.77 -24.65 16.49
C VAL A 414 -0.04 -24.80 17.78
N ASP A 415 -0.09 -23.74 18.57
CA ASP A 415 -0.84 -23.68 19.83
C ASP A 415 -1.98 -22.65 19.77
N HIS A 416 -1.93 -21.70 18.83
CA HIS A 416 -2.98 -20.72 18.62
C HIS A 416 -3.25 -20.46 17.13
N VAL A 417 -4.45 -19.95 16.85
CA VAL A 417 -4.83 -19.42 15.53
C VAL A 417 -5.51 -18.06 15.65
N ARG A 418 -5.22 -17.16 14.70
CA ARG A 418 -6.00 -15.94 14.47
C ARG A 418 -6.69 -16.03 13.12
N LEU A 419 -8.03 -15.97 13.13
CA LEU A 419 -8.88 -16.19 11.94
C LEU A 419 -9.32 -14.90 11.23
N ARG A 420 -9.00 -13.73 11.81
CA ARG A 420 -9.35 -12.39 11.31
C ARG A 420 -8.36 -11.36 11.85
N SER A 421 -8.10 -10.29 11.10
CA SER A 421 -7.09 -9.29 11.47
C SER A 421 -7.30 -8.66 12.85
N HIS A 422 -8.53 -8.19 13.13
CA HIS A 422 -8.95 -7.65 14.43
C HIS A 422 -9.58 -8.71 15.34
N GLY A 423 -9.28 -10.00 15.11
CA GLY A 423 -9.70 -11.11 15.96
C GLY A 423 -8.66 -11.40 17.03
N ARG A 424 -9.10 -11.90 18.20
CA ARG A 424 -8.18 -12.48 19.18
C ARG A 424 -7.54 -13.77 18.63
N ALA A 425 -6.34 -14.09 19.12
CA ALA A 425 -5.80 -15.44 18.98
C ALA A 425 -6.63 -16.42 19.84
N LEU A 426 -6.81 -17.63 19.35
CA LEU A 426 -7.58 -18.70 19.99
C LEU A 426 -6.67 -19.91 20.16
N ALA A 427 -6.66 -20.52 21.34
CA ALA A 427 -5.96 -21.79 21.55
C ALA A 427 -6.52 -22.83 20.59
N ALA A 428 -5.62 -23.45 19.81
CA ALA A 428 -5.98 -24.34 18.73
C ALA A 428 -4.85 -25.29 18.32
N GLY A 429 -5.22 -26.52 17.97
CA GLY A 429 -4.34 -27.50 17.33
C GLY A 429 -4.63 -27.64 15.84
N LEU A 430 -3.59 -27.87 15.03
CA LEU A 430 -3.72 -28.19 13.61
C LEU A 430 -3.53 -29.70 13.37
N HIS A 431 -4.58 -30.34 12.85
CA HIS A 431 -4.57 -31.75 12.45
C HIS A 431 -4.91 -31.87 10.97
N ARG A 432 -3.88 -32.04 10.12
CA ARG A 432 -4.01 -32.07 8.65
C ARG A 432 -4.67 -30.80 8.09
N ASP A 433 -5.93 -30.89 7.68
CA ASP A 433 -6.77 -29.85 7.09
C ASP A 433 -7.81 -29.28 8.07
N LEU A 434 -7.73 -29.65 9.36
CA LEU A 434 -8.66 -29.25 10.40
C LEU A 434 -7.96 -28.52 11.54
N LEU A 435 -8.46 -27.35 11.89
CA LEU A 435 -8.14 -26.64 13.12
C LEU A 435 -9.18 -26.98 14.18
N GLU A 436 -8.73 -27.47 15.33
CA GLU A 436 -9.54 -27.73 16.51
C GLU A 436 -9.31 -26.62 17.52
N LEU A 437 -10.37 -25.91 17.91
CA LEU A 437 -10.35 -24.75 18.79
C LEU A 437 -10.83 -25.16 20.18
N GLU A 438 -10.16 -24.71 21.23
CA GLU A 438 -10.60 -24.96 22.62
C GLU A 438 -11.89 -24.21 22.98
N ALA A 439 -12.15 -23.08 22.31
CA ALA A 439 -13.33 -22.26 22.53
C ALA A 439 -14.04 -21.96 21.20
N PRO A 440 -15.39 -21.92 21.19
CA PRO A 440 -16.14 -21.63 19.98
C PRO A 440 -15.85 -20.22 19.45
N VAL A 441 -15.79 -20.09 18.13
CA VAL A 441 -15.63 -18.81 17.44
C VAL A 441 -16.76 -18.58 16.45
N ALA A 442 -17.22 -17.33 16.39
CA ALA A 442 -18.07 -16.85 15.30
C ALA A 442 -17.22 -16.13 14.25
N GLY A 443 -17.46 -16.44 12.97
CA GLY A 443 -16.85 -15.71 11.85
C GLY A 443 -15.55 -16.32 11.31
N ALA A 444 -15.47 -17.65 11.25
CA ALA A 444 -14.51 -18.35 10.40
C ALA A 444 -15.02 -18.28 8.94
N ALA A 445 -14.82 -17.14 8.28
CA ALA A 445 -15.36 -16.90 6.94
C ALA A 445 -14.48 -17.56 5.86
N PRO A 446 -15.04 -18.39 4.95
CA PRO A 446 -14.29 -18.96 3.83
C PRO A 446 -13.57 -17.89 3.00
N GLY A 447 -12.32 -18.14 2.64
CA GLY A 447 -11.44 -17.20 1.93
C GLY A 447 -10.63 -16.25 2.84
N GLN A 448 -10.92 -16.19 4.15
CA GLN A 448 -10.03 -15.52 5.11
C GLN A 448 -8.79 -16.36 5.39
N LEU A 449 -7.78 -15.70 5.97
CA LEU A 449 -6.55 -16.33 6.42
C LEU A 449 -6.74 -16.93 7.82
N ALA A 450 -6.29 -18.17 7.99
CA ALA A 450 -5.97 -18.72 9.30
C ALA A 450 -4.48 -18.48 9.56
N CYS A 451 -4.15 -17.53 10.43
CA CYS A 451 -2.77 -17.25 10.86
C CYS A 451 -2.41 -18.20 12.01
N LEU A 452 -1.45 -19.10 11.78
CA LEU A 452 -1.05 -20.16 12.70
C LEU A 452 0.10 -19.66 13.58
N LEU A 453 -0.04 -19.83 14.89
CA LEU A 453 0.84 -19.23 15.88
C LEU A 453 1.45 -20.29 16.81
N GLU A 454 2.67 -20.01 17.26
CA GLU A 454 3.29 -20.60 18.45
C GLU A 454 3.56 -19.46 19.43
N GLY A 455 2.72 -19.34 20.47
CA GLY A 455 2.69 -18.15 21.32
C GLY A 455 2.42 -16.88 20.51
N ASP A 456 3.44 -16.02 20.41
CA ASP A 456 3.38 -14.74 19.70
C ASP A 456 4.04 -14.76 18.30
N VAL A 457 4.55 -15.91 17.86
CA VAL A 457 5.27 -16.08 16.59
C VAL A 457 4.34 -16.68 15.54
N VAL A 458 4.33 -16.10 14.33
CA VAL A 458 3.67 -16.68 13.16
C VAL A 458 4.50 -17.84 12.63
N VAL A 459 3.98 -19.05 12.77
CA VAL A 459 4.63 -20.29 12.36
C VAL A 459 4.04 -20.89 11.09
N GLY A 460 3.01 -20.25 10.54
CA GLY A 460 2.42 -20.64 9.28
C GLY A 460 1.11 -19.93 9.00
N TYR A 461 0.47 -20.34 7.92
CA TYR A 461 -0.83 -19.84 7.54
C TYR A 461 -1.60 -20.88 6.71
N ALA A 462 -2.90 -20.71 6.64
CA ALA A 462 -3.76 -21.45 5.71
C ALA A 462 -4.95 -20.58 5.27
N THR A 463 -5.73 -21.06 4.31
CA THR A 463 -6.98 -20.39 3.87
C THR A 463 -8.17 -21.14 4.44
N ILE A 464 -9.09 -20.43 5.09
CA ILE A 464 -10.32 -21.01 5.62
C ILE A 464 -11.22 -21.47 4.47
N THR A 465 -11.76 -22.69 4.58
CA THR A 465 -12.72 -23.25 3.63
C THR A 465 -14.08 -23.48 4.29
N ARG A 466 -15.05 -23.88 3.48
CA ARG A 466 -16.34 -24.39 3.98
C ARG A 466 -16.14 -25.69 4.76
#